data_AF-A0A914M455-F1
#
_entry.id   AF-A0A914M455-F1
#
_cell.length_a   1.000
_cell.length_b   1.000
_cell.length_c   1.000
_cell.angle_alpha   90.00
_cell.angle_beta   90.00
_cell.angle_gamma   90.00
#
_symmetry.space_group_name_H-M   'P 1'
#
loop_
_entity.id
_entity.type
_entity.pdbx_description
1 polymer ?
#
loop_
_entity_poly.entity_id
_entity_poly.type
_entity_poly.pdbx_seq_one_letter_code
_entity_poly.pdbx_strand_id
1 'polypeptide(L)'
;MFKAPFTMVISGATGSGKTQWLMKFLANCEKLIAPPPNKILFCFGEMNENIFKLKEMGITTYNGVPEVEMIKKHQLLVLDDLMLNIPVEFLDFIIHARIA
;
A
#
# COMPACT_ATOMS: atom_id res chain seq x y z
N MET A 1 11.08 -2.26 13.66
CA MET A 1 10.29 -3.36 13.05
C MET A 1 8.83 -3.10 13.37
N PHE A 2 7.96 -3.02 12.36
CA PHE A 2 6.54 -2.78 12.50
C PHE A 2 5.82 -4.08 12.85
N LYS A 3 4.94 -4.06 13.84
CA LYS A 3 4.14 -5.24 14.23
C LYS A 3 2.82 -5.21 13.45
N ALA A 4 2.52 -6.28 12.72
CA ALA A 4 1.25 -6.42 12.03
C ALA A 4 0.13 -6.85 13.02
N PRO A 5 -1.13 -6.43 12.81
CA PRO A 5 -1.56 -5.44 11.81
C PRO A 5 -1.17 -4.00 12.21
N PHE A 6 -0.86 -3.16 11.22
CA PHE A 6 -0.64 -1.72 11.43
C PHE A 6 -1.21 -0.92 10.27
N THR A 7 -1.49 0.36 10.55
CA THR A 7 -1.85 1.36 9.55
C THR A 7 -0.79 2.46 9.60
N MET A 8 -0.39 2.96 8.43
CA MET A 8 0.61 4.01 8.30
C MET A 8 0.14 5.03 7.28
N VAL A 9 0.36 6.30 7.59
CA VAL A 9 0.17 7.42 6.66
C VAL A 9 1.52 8.06 6.41
N ILE A 10 1.90 8.17 5.14
CA ILE A 10 3.13 8.85 4.70
C ILE A 10 2.70 10.16 4.05
N SER A 11 2.93 11.28 4.72
CA SER A 11 2.50 12.61 4.28
C SER A 11 3.67 13.57 4.12
N GLY A 12 3.48 14.61 3.30
CA GLY A 12 4.52 15.59 2.98
C GLY A 12 4.30 16.22 1.60
N ALA A 13 4.97 17.35 1.34
CA ALA A 13 4.88 18.07 0.08
C ALA A 13 5.41 17.25 -1.11
N THR A 14 5.07 17.65 -2.34
CA THR A 14 5.66 17.10 -3.56
C THR A 14 7.19 17.23 -3.52
N GLY A 15 7.91 16.18 -3.92
CA GLY A 15 9.37 16.15 -3.87
C GLY A 15 9.98 15.87 -2.48
N SER A 16 9.20 15.72 -1.41
CA SER A 16 9.73 15.44 -0.05
C SER A 16 10.30 14.03 0.14
N GLY A 17 10.31 13.20 -0.91
CA GLY A 17 10.88 11.84 -0.88
C GLY A 17 9.93 10.72 -0.44
N LYS A 18 8.62 10.97 -0.30
CA LYS A 18 7.60 9.96 0.11
C LYS A 18 7.68 8.68 -0.73
N THR A 19 7.62 8.83 -2.06
CA THR A 19 7.69 7.71 -3.00
C THR A 19 9.00 6.95 -2.87
N GLN A 20 10.13 7.64 -2.70
CA GLN A 20 11.43 6.98 -2.52
C GLN A 20 11.52 6.21 -1.20
N TRP A 21 10.96 6.76 -0.13
CA TRP A 21 10.86 6.05 1.15
C TRP A 21 9.97 4.81 1.02
N LEU A 22 8.81 4.93 0.36
CA LEU A 22 7.87 3.85 0.14
C LEU A 22 8.49 2.71 -0.69
N MET A 23 9.20 3.03 -1.77
CA MET A 23 9.90 2.02 -2.58
C MET A 23 10.94 1.25 -1.77
N LYS A 24 11.74 1.94 -0.94
CA LYS A 24 12.72 1.29 -0.05
C LYS A 24 12.04 0.44 1.03
N PHE A 25 10.92 0.91 1.56
CA PHE A 25 10.11 0.17 2.52
C PHE A 25 9.57 -1.12 1.91
N LEU A 26 8.97 -1.05 0.71
CA LEU A 26 8.44 -2.21 -0.01
C LEU A 26 9.53 -3.24 -0.35
N ALA A 27 10.70 -2.78 -0.80
CA ALA A 27 11.84 -3.65 -1.09
C ALA A 27 12.41 -4.38 0.14
N ASN A 28 12.08 -3.93 1.35
CA ASN A 28 12.59 -4.51 2.60
C ASN A 28 11.47 -4.97 3.55
N CYS A 29 10.21 -4.99 3.09
CA CYS A 29 9.06 -5.17 3.96
C CYS A 29 9.09 -6.51 4.72
N GLU A 30 9.62 -7.58 4.12
CA GLU A 30 9.81 -8.89 4.76
C GLU A 30 10.69 -8.85 6.02
N LYS A 31 11.62 -7.90 6.09
CA LYS A 31 12.52 -7.70 7.25
C LYS A 31 12.02 -6.61 8.18
N LEU A 32 11.18 -5.70 7.67
CA LEU A 32 10.70 -4.54 8.40
C LEU A 32 9.37 -4.78 9.11
N ILE A 33 8.56 -5.72 8.65
CA ILE A 33 7.23 -6.04 9.17
C ILE A 33 7.25 -7.44 9.80
N ALA A 34 6.64 -7.60 10.98
CA ALA A 34 6.51 -8.88 11.67
C ALA A 34 5.05 -9.14 12.11
N PRO A 35 4.42 -10.27 11.72
CA PRO A 35 4.87 -11.20 10.66
C PRO A 35 4.94 -10.53 9.28
N PRO A 36 5.83 -10.98 8.37
CA PRO A 36 5.96 -10.41 7.03
C PRO A 36 4.69 -10.65 6.20
N PRO A 37 4.25 -9.69 5.36
CA PRO A 37 3.03 -9.85 4.58
C PRO A 37 3.15 -10.97 3.54
N ASN A 38 2.07 -11.74 3.34
CA ASN A 38 2.04 -12.80 2.33
C ASN A 38 1.90 -12.26 0.90
N LYS A 39 1.29 -11.08 0.77
CA LYS A 39 0.96 -10.44 -0.50
C LYS A 39 1.05 -8.92 -0.35
N ILE A 40 1.40 -8.25 -1.43
CA ILE A 40 1.40 -6.79 -1.52
C ILE A 40 0.49 -6.40 -2.68
N LEU A 41 -0.47 -5.53 -2.40
CA LEU A 41 -1.31 -4.88 -3.41
C LEU A 41 -1.02 -3.39 -3.38
N PHE A 42 -0.46 -2.88 -4.47
CA PHE A 42 -0.12 -1.48 -4.66
C PHE A 42 -1.15 -0.83 -5.59
N CYS A 43 -1.98 0.04 -5.02
CA CYS A 43 -3.00 0.79 -5.73
C CYS A 43 -2.49 2.22 -5.99
N PHE A 44 -2.60 2.69 -7.22
CA PHE A 44 -2.07 4.00 -7.64
C PHE A 44 -3.11 4.81 -8.42
N GLY A 45 -3.10 6.13 -8.24
CA GLY A 45 -3.91 7.06 -9.03
C GLY A 45 -3.26 7.46 -10.36
N GLU A 46 -1.92 7.52 -10.39
CA GLU A 46 -1.16 7.97 -11.55
C GLU A 46 -0.13 6.93 -12.00
N MET A 47 -0.14 6.62 -13.30
CA MET A 47 0.85 5.72 -13.90
C MET A 47 2.21 6.43 -13.97
N ASN A 48 3.26 5.78 -13.47
CA ASN A 48 4.63 6.27 -13.57
C ASN A 48 5.64 5.12 -13.69
N GLU A 49 6.92 5.46 -13.90
CA GLU A 49 8.00 4.48 -14.07
C GLU A 49 8.20 3.52 -12.88
N ASN A 50 7.81 3.93 -11.66
CA ASN A 50 7.95 3.09 -10.48
C ASN A 50 6.97 1.92 -10.49
N ILE A 51 5.84 2.04 -11.18
CA ILE A 51 4.87 0.94 -11.32
C ILE A 51 5.49 -0.25 -12.04
N PHE A 52 6.36 -0.02 -13.04
CA PHE A 52 7.09 -1.09 -13.72
C PHE A 52 8.09 -1.76 -12.78
N LYS A 53 8.85 -0.97 -12.00
CA LYS A 53 9.79 -1.48 -10.98
C LYS A 53 9.06 -2.34 -9.94
N LEU A 54 7.88 -1.91 -9.49
CA LEU A 54 7.05 -2.69 -8.55
C LEU A 54 6.63 -4.05 -9.14
N LYS A 55 6.21 -4.08 -10.42
CA LYS A 55 5.89 -5.34 -11.10
C LYS A 55 7.10 -6.26 -11.21
N GLU A 56 8.28 -5.73 -11.51
CA GLU A 56 9.54 -6.50 -11.54
C GLU A 56 9.90 -7.10 -10.17
N MET A 57 9.53 -6.41 -9.09
CA MET A 57 9.66 -6.92 -7.71
C MET A 57 8.60 -7.98 -7.35
N GLY A 58 7.72 -8.36 -8.28
CA GLY A 58 6.63 -9.32 -8.04
C GLY A 58 5.43 -8.72 -7.30
N ILE A 59 5.36 -7.39 -7.16
CA ILE A 59 4.25 -6.71 -6.47
C ILE A 59 3.05 -6.61 -7.41
N THR A 60 1.87 -6.97 -6.91
CA THR A 60 0.61 -6.78 -7.64
C THR A 60 0.26 -5.30 -7.65
N THR A 61 0.03 -4.74 -8.84
CA THR A 61 -0.29 -3.31 -9.03
C THR A 61 -1.70 -3.16 -9.59
N TYR A 62 -2.41 -2.12 -9.16
CA TYR A 62 -3.78 -1.83 -9.56
C TYR A 62 -3.97 -0.32 -9.74
N ASN A 63 -4.59 0.09 -10.85
CA ASN A 63 -4.89 1.50 -11.10
C ASN A 63 -6.25 1.85 -10.49
N GLY A 64 -6.27 2.76 -9.52
CA GLY A 64 -7.48 3.19 -8.82
C GLY A 64 -7.70 2.50 -7.47
N VAL A 65 -8.91 2.68 -6.94
CA VAL A 65 -9.35 2.08 -5.66
C VAL A 65 -9.74 0.63 -5.89
N PRO A 66 -9.16 -0.34 -5.15
CA PRO A 66 -9.45 -1.75 -5.40
C PRO A 66 -10.85 -2.12 -4.90
N GLU A 67 -11.44 -3.15 -5.50
CA GLU A 67 -12.66 -3.77 -4.98
C GLU A 67 -12.37 -4.49 -3.64
N VAL A 68 -13.37 -4.60 -2.78
CA VAL A 68 -13.24 -5.18 -1.42
C VAL A 68 -12.76 -6.64 -1.50
N GLU A 69 -13.18 -7.37 -2.53
CA GLU A 69 -12.82 -8.75 -2.80
C GLU A 69 -11.33 -8.93 -3.08
N MET A 70 -10.64 -7.87 -3.52
CA MET A 70 -9.19 -7.88 -3.75
C MET A 70 -8.40 -7.79 -2.44
N ILE A 71 -9.03 -7.32 -1.38
CA ILE A 71 -8.43 -7.18 -0.05
C ILE A 71 -8.45 -8.53 0.64
N LYS A 72 -7.27 -9.04 0.96
CA LYS A 72 -7.07 -10.37 1.57
C LYS A 72 -6.52 -10.24 2.99
N LYS A 73 -6.69 -11.31 3.78
CA LYS A 73 -6.02 -11.42 5.08
C LYS A 73 -4.50 -11.44 4.93
N HIS A 74 -3.83 -10.84 5.91
CA HIS A 74 -2.37 -10.79 6.00
C HIS A 74 -1.70 -10.25 4.72
N GLN A 75 -2.27 -9.17 4.18
CA GLN A 75 -1.81 -8.45 2.99
C GLN A 75 -1.34 -7.05 3.39
N LEU A 76 -0.28 -6.56 2.73
CA LEU A 76 0.06 -5.14 2.75
C LEU A 76 -0.68 -4.42 1.62
N LEU A 77 -1.66 -3.60 1.98
CA LEU A 77 -2.38 -2.72 1.05
C LEU A 77 -1.70 -1.34 1.04
N VAL A 78 -1.32 -0.87 -0.13
CA VAL A 78 -0.75 0.47 -0.33
C VAL A 78 -1.68 1.28 -1.22
N LEU A 79 -2.03 2.48 -0.78
CA LEU A 79 -2.87 3.42 -1.51
C LEU A 79 -2.04 4.70 -1.78
N ASP A 80 -1.49 4.84 -2.99
CA ASP A 80 -0.63 5.96 -3.37
C ASP A 80 -1.38 6.94 -4.27
N ASP A 81 -1.43 8.20 -3.85
CA ASP A 81 -2.14 9.31 -4.51
C ASP A 81 -3.61 9.04 -4.85
N LEU A 82 -4.28 8.26 -4.00
CA LEU A 82 -5.69 7.90 -4.16
C LEU A 82 -6.63 8.59 -3.15
N MET A 83 -6.09 9.21 -2.10
CA MET A 83 -6.87 9.69 -0.94
C MET A 83 -8.01 10.65 -1.30
N LEU A 84 -7.86 11.46 -2.35
CA LEU A 84 -8.92 12.38 -2.80
C LEU A 84 -10.07 11.68 -3.54
N ASN A 85 -9.82 10.48 -4.06
CA ASN A 85 -10.75 9.72 -4.91
C ASN A 85 -11.29 8.46 -4.21
N ILE A 86 -10.88 8.17 -2.98
CA ILE A 86 -11.37 7.01 -2.22
C ILE A 86 -12.72 7.37 -1.58
N PRO A 87 -13.78 6.55 -1.81
CA PRO A 87 -15.04 6.69 -1.09
C PRO A 87 -14.86 6.58 0.42
N VAL A 88 -15.58 7.40 1.20
CA VAL A 88 -15.48 7.40 2.66
C VAL A 88 -15.81 6.03 3.24
N GLU A 89 -16.79 5.34 2.66
CA GLU A 89 -17.21 4.01 3.06
C GLU A 89 -16.08 2.97 2.92
N PHE A 90 -15.22 3.14 1.90
CA PHE A 90 -14.06 2.30 1.71
C PHE A 90 -12.97 2.58 2.75
N LEU A 91 -12.72 3.85 3.07
CA LEU A 91 -11.81 4.23 4.16
C LEU A 91 -12.27 3.66 5.50
N ASP A 92 -13.56 3.80 5.80
CA ASP A 92 -14.16 3.27 7.02
C ASP A 92 -14.02 1.75 7.06
N PHE A 93 -14.26 1.05 5.95
CA PHE A 93 -14.03 -0.38 5.84
C PHE A 93 -12.59 -0.74 6.19
N ILE A 94 -11.58 -0.16 5.54
CA ILE A 94 -10.17 -0.57 5.77
C ILE A 94 -9.64 -0.22 7.16
N ILE A 95 -10.13 0.87 7.77
CA ILE A 95 -9.72 1.30 9.12
C ILE A 95 -10.33 0.37 10.18
N HIS A 96 -11.60 0.00 10.03
CA HIS A 96 -12.31 -0.80 11.02
C HIS A 96 -12.13 -2.31 10.81
N ALA A 97 -11.82 -2.75 9.58
CA ALA A 97 -11.80 -4.17 9.23
C ALA A 97 -10.80 -5.01 10.03
N ARG A 98 -9.87 -4.40 10.82
CA ARG A 98 -8.84 -5.07 11.65
C ARG A 98 -8.51 -6.45 11.08
N ILE A 99 -8.04 -6.46 9.84
CA ILE A 99 -7.90 -7.69 9.07
C ILE A 99 -6.75 -8.48 9.69
N ALA A 100 -7.11 -9.27 10.70
CA ALA A 100 -6.28 -10.17 11.47
C ALA A 100 -6.06 -11.49 10.72
#